data_AF-A0A921FPC4-F1
#
_entry.id   AF-A0A921FPC4-F1
#
_cell.length_a   1.000
_cell.length_b   1.000
_cell.length_c   1.000
_cell.angle_alpha   90.00
_cell.angle_beta   90.00
_cell.angle_gamma   90.00
#
_symmetry.space_group_name_H-M   'P 1'
#
loop_
_entity.id
_entity.type
_entity.pdbx_description
1 polymer ?
#
loop_
_entity_poly.entity_id
_entity_poly.type
_entity_poly.pdbx_seq_one_letter_code
_entity_poly.pdbx_strand_id
1 'polypeptide(L)'
;MTSTGSQTAAHLAAHDKDAGQILTLEVGAMAHGGHCVARHDGRVVFVRHAIPGEIVNAAVTSGGEDARFWRADTVSVVRPSEFRRSHQWKLADSIRAHASGRFPVGGAEFGHITLEHQRRLKAQVFRDTMTRIGKLNVEAAVVGIAEDEPTGLHWRTRNAFSVTSTGRLAMNVHRSATVVPVRNIPLGVRQLDALQLWDIDFTGAARVEVATPAHGEEVLVVIFPLEAVASNKKQLEQHIAQWRKRMIHLPAKVSVVVGLRSEQFGPLEMVRLRGRTWLTEVVETEEFGSHTFRVSGDGFWQVHRDAPSTLVEAVIHALDPQPGQVIADLYAGAGLFSKFLADSVGNSGVVLSVEASPGASRDARKNLHDQKQAYVINGLTDRIIGSWLQRPQAPVANGGLDGRRVNAVVLDPPRAGAGRATITRIHQLAAEKIVYVSCDPASFARDTKWLVEHGWEIEDSTIYDLFPDTYHMETVTTFRPSATLRQSRDSE
;
A
#
# COMPACT_ATOMS: atom_id res chain seq x y z
N MET A 1 -11.32 -34.51 21.24
CA MET A 1 -12.56 -34.03 21.88
C MET A 1 -12.45 -32.51 22.06
N THR A 2 -13.14 -31.81 21.15
CA THR A 2 -13.78 -30.49 21.28
C THR A 2 -13.50 -29.64 22.53
N SER A 3 -12.76 -28.53 22.37
CA SER A 3 -12.79 -27.40 23.33
C SER A 3 -12.17 -26.08 22.79
N THR A 4 -11.37 -26.08 21.72
CA THR A 4 -10.68 -24.85 21.26
C THR A 4 -11.54 -23.86 20.47
N GLY A 5 -12.72 -24.28 19.97
CA GLY A 5 -13.63 -23.40 19.22
C GLY A 5 -14.46 -22.45 20.10
N SER A 6 -14.64 -22.78 21.38
CA SER A 6 -15.47 -21.97 22.30
C SER A 6 -14.73 -20.76 22.87
N GLN A 7 -13.40 -20.81 22.97
CA GLN A 7 -12.61 -19.74 23.59
C GLN A 7 -12.36 -18.55 22.66
N THR A 8 -12.49 -18.74 21.34
CA THR A 8 -12.28 -17.67 20.34
C THR A 8 -13.44 -16.69 20.29
N ALA A 9 -14.68 -17.16 20.50
CA ALA A 9 -15.86 -16.32 20.59
C ALA A 9 -15.94 -15.56 21.94
N ALA A 10 -15.55 -16.22 23.03
CA ALA A 10 -15.65 -15.67 24.38
C ALA A 10 -14.74 -14.46 24.64
N HIS A 11 -13.58 -14.36 23.96
CA HIS A 11 -12.63 -13.29 24.25
C HIS A 11 -12.98 -11.94 23.58
N LEU A 12 -13.81 -11.95 22.52
CA LEU A 12 -14.37 -10.74 21.89
C LEU A 12 -15.73 -10.35 22.49
N ALA A 13 -16.45 -11.30 23.07
CA ALA A 13 -17.77 -11.07 23.68
C ALA A 13 -17.73 -10.38 25.06
N ALA A 14 -16.55 -10.22 25.68
CA ALA A 14 -16.45 -9.78 27.07
C ALA A 14 -16.74 -8.26 27.28
N HIS A 15 -16.90 -7.46 26.23
CA HIS A 15 -17.11 -6.01 26.35
C HIS A 15 -18.24 -5.41 25.52
N ASP A 16 -19.08 -6.21 24.85
CA ASP A 16 -20.11 -5.69 23.97
C ASP A 16 -21.36 -6.58 24.00
N LYS A 17 -22.44 -6.09 24.62
CA LYS A 17 -23.67 -6.84 24.84
C LYS A 17 -24.38 -7.24 23.54
N ASP A 18 -24.10 -6.52 22.45
CA ASP A 18 -24.74 -6.72 21.14
C ASP A 18 -23.87 -7.55 20.18
N ALA A 19 -22.63 -7.89 20.57
CA ALA A 19 -21.75 -8.71 19.75
C ALA A 19 -22.35 -10.11 19.55
N GLY A 20 -22.51 -10.51 18.28
CA GLY A 20 -23.15 -11.77 17.90
C GLY A 20 -24.65 -11.67 17.59
N GLN A 21 -25.30 -10.52 17.83
CA GLN A 21 -26.65 -10.26 17.34
C GLN A 21 -26.67 -10.32 15.81
N ILE A 22 -27.68 -10.99 15.24
CA ILE A 22 -27.89 -11.05 13.79
C ILE A 22 -29.00 -10.08 13.41
N LEU A 23 -28.69 -9.18 12.47
CA LEU A 23 -29.62 -8.20 11.91
C LEU A 23 -29.88 -8.52 10.45
N THR A 24 -31.15 -8.45 10.01
CA THR A 24 -31.48 -8.44 8.58
C THR A 24 -31.44 -7.00 8.08
N LEU A 25 -30.54 -6.71 7.14
CA LEU A 25 -30.25 -5.36 6.65
C LEU A 25 -30.33 -5.29 5.13
N GLU A 26 -31.00 -4.26 4.62
CA GLU A 26 -30.80 -3.80 3.25
C GLU A 26 -29.58 -2.88 3.23
N VAL A 27 -28.58 -3.24 2.42
CA VAL A 27 -27.28 -2.55 2.39
C VAL A 27 -27.24 -1.52 1.26
N GLY A 28 -26.80 -0.32 1.60
CA GLY A 28 -26.67 0.80 0.66
C GLY A 28 -25.26 0.94 0.09
N ALA A 29 -24.88 2.18 -0.20
CA ALA A 29 -23.62 2.55 -0.84
C ALA A 29 -22.36 1.97 -0.16
N MET A 30 -21.35 1.70 -0.99
CA MET A 30 -20.01 1.33 -0.54
C MET A 30 -19.28 2.56 0.02
N ALA A 31 -18.69 2.42 1.19
CA ALA A 31 -17.79 3.39 1.80
C ALA A 31 -16.34 2.91 1.71
N HIS A 32 -15.41 3.86 1.78
CA HIS A 32 -13.99 3.55 1.89
C HIS A 32 -13.71 2.63 3.09
N GLY A 33 -12.82 1.65 2.90
CA GLY A 33 -12.56 0.56 3.86
C GLY A 33 -13.28 -0.75 3.55
N GLY A 34 -14.05 -0.81 2.46
CA GLY A 34 -14.70 -2.05 2.00
C GLY A 34 -15.97 -2.40 2.79
N HIS A 35 -16.71 -1.38 3.21
CA HIS A 35 -17.94 -1.52 3.98
C HIS A 35 -19.13 -0.95 3.19
N CYS A 36 -20.25 -1.67 3.12
CA CYS A 36 -21.51 -1.06 2.76
C CYS A 36 -22.12 -0.33 3.96
N VAL A 37 -22.87 0.74 3.71
CA VAL A 37 -23.57 1.48 4.76
C VAL A 37 -25.04 1.06 4.78
N ALA A 38 -25.50 0.58 5.94
CA ALA A 38 -26.90 0.27 6.21
C ALA A 38 -27.42 1.12 7.39
N ARG A 39 -28.73 1.08 7.63
CA ARG A 39 -29.37 1.69 8.79
C ARG A 39 -30.26 0.69 9.52
N HIS A 40 -30.22 0.72 10.84
CA HIS A 40 -31.07 -0.07 11.72
C HIS A 40 -31.49 0.78 12.91
N ASP A 41 -32.79 0.96 13.12
CA ASP A 41 -33.36 1.82 14.19
C ASP A 41 -32.71 3.21 14.27
N GLY A 42 -32.52 3.86 13.11
CA GLY A 42 -31.88 5.17 12.99
C GLY A 42 -30.35 5.17 13.12
N ARG A 43 -29.73 4.08 13.59
CA ARG A 43 -28.27 3.93 13.72
C ARG A 43 -27.64 3.54 12.39
N VAL A 44 -26.40 4.02 12.17
CA VAL A 44 -25.58 3.62 11.02
C VAL A 44 -24.87 2.31 11.32
N VAL A 45 -24.93 1.36 10.39
CA VAL A 45 -24.24 0.07 10.47
C VAL A 45 -23.28 -0.06 9.27
N PHE A 46 -21.99 -0.24 9.55
CA PHE A 46 -20.99 -0.57 8.52
C PHE A 46 -20.93 -2.08 8.34
N VAL A 47 -21.42 -2.56 7.20
CA VAL A 47 -21.56 -3.99 6.90
C VAL A 47 -20.46 -4.44 5.94
N ARG A 48 -19.59 -5.35 6.37
CA ARG A 48 -18.60 -5.99 5.51
C ARG A 48 -19.18 -7.17 4.76
N HIS A 49 -18.50 -7.57 3.68
CA HIS A 49 -18.81 -8.74 2.88
C HIS A 49 -20.20 -8.70 2.19
N ALA A 50 -20.72 -7.48 2.03
CA ALA A 50 -21.98 -7.15 1.38
C ALA A 50 -21.73 -6.32 0.12
N ILE A 51 -22.64 -6.42 -0.85
CA ILE A 51 -22.66 -5.64 -2.08
C ILE A 51 -23.88 -4.70 -2.04
N PRO A 52 -23.76 -3.42 -2.45
CA PRO A 52 -24.90 -2.50 -2.46
C PRO A 52 -26.15 -3.09 -3.16
N GLY A 53 -27.32 -2.90 -2.55
CA GLY A 53 -28.61 -3.42 -3.01
C GLY A 53 -29.02 -4.80 -2.47
N GLU A 54 -28.10 -5.51 -1.83
CA GLU A 54 -28.39 -6.80 -1.19
C GLU A 54 -29.30 -6.67 0.04
N ILE A 55 -29.98 -7.77 0.37
CA ILE A 55 -30.55 -7.98 1.70
C ILE A 55 -29.73 -9.09 2.34
N VAL A 56 -29.14 -8.82 3.50
CA VAL A 56 -28.21 -9.73 4.19
C VAL A 56 -28.61 -9.93 5.63
N ASN A 57 -28.28 -11.10 6.18
CA ASN A 57 -28.19 -11.27 7.62
C ASN A 57 -26.75 -10.96 8.03
N ALA A 58 -26.57 -9.94 8.86
CA ALA A 58 -25.28 -9.45 9.31
C ALA A 58 -25.11 -9.65 10.81
N ALA A 59 -24.03 -10.32 11.21
CA ALA A 59 -23.67 -10.49 12.62
C ALA A 59 -22.90 -9.25 13.11
N VAL A 60 -23.39 -8.61 14.16
CA VAL A 60 -22.73 -7.45 14.77
C VAL A 60 -21.40 -7.88 15.39
N THR A 61 -20.33 -7.22 14.97
CA THR A 61 -18.94 -7.47 15.41
C THR A 61 -18.45 -6.42 16.40
N SER A 62 -19.07 -5.25 16.41
CA SER A 62 -18.85 -4.17 17.38
C SER A 62 -20.05 -3.21 17.36
N GLY A 63 -20.57 -2.88 18.54
CA GLY A 63 -21.80 -2.16 18.78
C GLY A 63 -21.89 -1.64 20.23
N GLY A 64 -23.10 -1.64 20.78
CA GLY A 64 -23.46 -1.06 22.08
C GLY A 64 -24.42 0.13 21.96
N GLU A 65 -25.17 0.40 23.02
CA GLU A 65 -26.18 1.48 23.08
C GLU A 65 -25.56 2.87 22.83
N ASP A 66 -24.36 3.12 23.37
CA ASP A 66 -23.62 4.38 23.24
C ASP A 66 -22.75 4.47 21.97
N ALA A 67 -22.70 3.41 21.15
CA ALA A 67 -21.87 3.39 19.97
C ALA A 67 -22.44 4.30 18.87
N ARG A 68 -21.63 5.27 18.42
CA ARG A 68 -22.00 6.21 17.33
C ARG A 68 -22.42 5.51 16.04
N PHE A 69 -21.89 4.32 15.80
CA PHE A 69 -22.22 3.46 14.68
C PHE A 69 -21.88 2.01 15.05
N TRP A 70 -22.51 1.06 14.39
CA TRP A 70 -22.23 -0.36 14.56
C TRP A 70 -21.40 -0.89 13.39
N ARG A 71 -20.74 -2.02 13.62
CA ARG A 71 -20.06 -2.81 12.59
C ARG A 71 -20.63 -4.20 12.56
N ALA A 72 -20.79 -4.74 11.37
CA ALA A 72 -21.30 -6.08 11.18
C ALA A 72 -20.64 -6.77 9.99
N ASP A 73 -20.68 -8.09 10.01
CA ASP A 73 -20.20 -8.97 8.96
C ASP A 73 -21.37 -9.73 8.34
N THR A 74 -21.44 -9.77 7.01
CA THR A 74 -22.46 -10.58 6.32
C THR A 74 -22.23 -12.06 6.56
N VAL A 75 -23.19 -12.73 7.20
CA VAL A 75 -23.12 -14.16 7.55
C VAL A 75 -24.05 -15.03 6.71
N SER A 76 -25.08 -14.44 6.09
CA SER A 76 -25.83 -15.05 4.98
C SER A 76 -26.48 -13.96 4.13
N VAL A 77 -26.80 -14.30 2.89
CA VAL A 77 -27.37 -13.38 1.91
C VAL A 77 -28.78 -13.83 1.58
N VAL A 78 -29.76 -12.99 1.86
CA VAL A 78 -31.19 -13.25 1.63
C VAL A 78 -31.57 -12.93 0.19
N ARG A 79 -31.11 -11.77 -0.30
CA ARG A 79 -31.25 -11.35 -1.71
C ARG A 79 -29.87 -11.00 -2.26
N PRO A 80 -29.25 -11.88 -3.07
CA PRO A 80 -27.91 -11.65 -3.59
C PRO A 80 -27.91 -10.65 -4.75
N SER A 81 -26.80 -9.93 -4.88
CA SER A 81 -26.48 -9.17 -6.08
C SER A 81 -26.06 -10.11 -7.21
N GLU A 82 -26.37 -9.76 -8.45
CA GLU A 82 -25.86 -10.46 -9.65
C GLU A 82 -24.33 -10.41 -9.75
N PHE A 83 -23.69 -9.44 -9.10
CA PHE A 83 -22.23 -9.27 -9.07
C PHE A 83 -21.56 -10.07 -7.95
N ARG A 84 -22.32 -10.85 -7.16
CA ARG A 84 -21.76 -11.71 -6.13
C ARG A 84 -21.13 -12.95 -6.75
N ARG A 85 -19.88 -13.23 -6.36
CA ARG A 85 -19.17 -14.48 -6.66
C ARG A 85 -18.82 -15.25 -5.40
N SER A 86 -18.45 -16.52 -5.57
CA SER A 86 -17.82 -17.28 -4.48
C SER A 86 -16.52 -16.61 -4.06
N HIS A 87 -16.32 -16.47 -2.76
CA HIS A 87 -15.12 -15.83 -2.23
C HIS A 87 -13.87 -16.66 -2.58
N GLN A 88 -12.89 -16.04 -3.26
CA GLN A 88 -11.71 -16.75 -3.77
C GLN A 88 -10.81 -17.29 -2.66
N TRP A 89 -10.87 -16.71 -1.46
CA TRP A 89 -10.14 -17.19 -0.29
C TRP A 89 -11.06 -17.63 0.85
N LYS A 90 -11.14 -18.94 1.11
CA LYS A 90 -12.04 -19.53 2.11
C LYS A 90 -11.86 -18.99 3.53
N LEU A 91 -10.66 -18.53 3.90
CA LEU A 91 -10.39 -17.97 5.23
C LEU A 91 -10.88 -16.53 5.40
N ALA A 92 -11.05 -15.79 4.31
CA ALA A 92 -11.57 -14.42 4.30
C ALA A 92 -13.07 -14.36 3.98
N ASP A 93 -13.68 -15.49 3.60
CA ASP A 93 -15.12 -15.64 3.40
C ASP A 93 -15.87 -15.60 4.74
N SER A 94 -16.59 -14.51 5.00
CA SER A 94 -17.31 -14.30 6.26
C SER A 94 -18.44 -15.32 6.48
N ILE A 95 -19.14 -15.73 5.42
CA ILE A 95 -20.22 -16.72 5.52
C ILE A 95 -19.65 -18.06 5.99
N ARG A 96 -18.54 -18.51 5.40
CA ARG A 96 -17.86 -19.75 5.80
C ARG A 96 -17.23 -19.65 7.19
N ALA A 97 -16.62 -18.50 7.49
CA ALA A 97 -16.00 -18.26 8.78
C ALA A 97 -17.05 -18.37 9.89
N HIS A 98 -18.18 -17.69 9.74
CA HIS A 98 -19.28 -17.73 10.69
C HIS A 98 -19.87 -19.13 10.86
N ALA A 99 -20.14 -19.85 9.76
CA ALA A 99 -20.62 -21.23 9.81
C ALA A 99 -19.65 -22.18 10.55
N SER A 100 -18.36 -21.82 10.62
CA SER A 100 -17.32 -22.56 11.35
C SER A 100 -17.07 -22.02 12.77
N GLY A 101 -17.86 -21.05 13.26
CA GLY A 101 -17.65 -20.41 14.56
C GLY A 101 -16.38 -19.53 14.63
N ARG A 102 -15.95 -18.96 13.51
CA ARG A 102 -14.73 -18.14 13.39
C ARG A 102 -15.03 -16.78 12.76
N PHE A 103 -14.06 -15.87 12.84
CA PHE A 103 -14.07 -14.61 12.10
C PHE A 103 -13.19 -14.69 10.84
N PRO A 104 -13.52 -13.96 9.76
CA PRO A 104 -12.72 -13.96 8.55
C PRO A 104 -11.39 -13.22 8.74
N VAL A 105 -10.33 -13.70 8.07
CA VAL A 105 -9.06 -12.97 7.97
C VAL A 105 -9.23 -11.71 7.10
N GLY A 106 -8.43 -10.68 7.36
CA GLY A 106 -8.44 -9.45 6.56
C GLY A 106 -7.64 -9.55 5.25
N GLY A 107 -7.74 -8.52 4.41
CA GLY A 107 -6.88 -8.31 3.24
C GLY A 107 -7.41 -8.87 1.92
N ALA A 108 -8.68 -9.28 1.87
CA ALA A 108 -9.38 -9.67 0.63
C ALA A 108 -10.88 -9.29 0.74
N GLU A 109 -11.17 -8.07 1.21
CA GLU A 109 -12.52 -7.62 1.55
C GLU A 109 -13.52 -7.73 0.39
N PHE A 110 -13.05 -7.60 -0.86
CA PHE A 110 -13.87 -7.66 -2.07
C PHE A 110 -13.86 -9.02 -2.79
N GLY A 111 -13.24 -10.05 -2.21
CA GLY A 111 -13.13 -11.38 -2.84
C GLY A 111 -14.44 -12.05 -3.25
N HIS A 112 -15.57 -11.56 -2.74
CA HIS A 112 -16.94 -12.01 -3.04
C HIS A 112 -17.64 -11.20 -4.14
N ILE A 113 -16.95 -10.27 -4.80
CA ILE A 113 -17.49 -9.36 -5.82
C ILE A 113 -16.77 -9.62 -7.15
N THR A 114 -17.47 -9.61 -8.29
CA THR A 114 -16.82 -9.66 -9.62
C THR A 114 -15.89 -8.46 -9.85
N LEU A 115 -14.75 -8.66 -10.52
CA LEU A 115 -13.73 -7.60 -10.69
C LEU A 115 -14.29 -6.34 -11.35
N GLU A 116 -15.09 -6.50 -12.40
CA GLU A 116 -15.75 -5.39 -13.08
C GLU A 116 -16.58 -4.55 -12.10
N HIS A 117 -17.35 -5.20 -11.21
CA HIS A 117 -18.15 -4.49 -10.23
C HIS A 117 -17.29 -3.89 -9.11
N GLN A 118 -16.17 -4.53 -8.72
CA GLN A 118 -15.21 -3.93 -7.78
C GLN A 118 -14.71 -2.57 -8.29
N ARG A 119 -14.38 -2.48 -9.58
CA ARG A 119 -13.92 -1.22 -10.21
C ARG A 119 -15.00 -0.16 -10.21
N ARG A 120 -16.25 -0.51 -10.52
CA ARG A 120 -17.40 0.42 -10.40
C ARG A 120 -17.55 0.94 -8.96
N LEU A 121 -17.40 0.08 -7.96
CA LEU A 121 -17.45 0.47 -6.55
C LEU A 121 -16.26 1.36 -6.13
N LYS A 122 -15.05 1.09 -6.64
CA LYS A 122 -13.87 1.95 -6.42
C LYS A 122 -14.08 3.34 -7.01
N ALA A 123 -14.61 3.43 -8.24
CA ALA A 123 -14.97 4.69 -8.88
C ALA A 123 -16.00 5.48 -8.05
N GLN A 124 -17.04 4.79 -7.55
CA GLN A 124 -18.03 5.41 -6.67
C GLN A 124 -17.39 5.94 -5.38
N VAL A 125 -16.60 5.12 -4.69
CA VAL A 125 -15.93 5.51 -3.43
C VAL A 125 -15.00 6.71 -3.64
N PHE A 126 -14.27 6.76 -4.75
CA PHE A 126 -13.43 7.90 -5.11
C PHE A 126 -14.26 9.18 -5.28
N ARG A 127 -15.28 9.15 -6.14
CA ARG A 127 -16.20 10.28 -6.41
C ARG A 127 -16.86 10.80 -5.13
N ASP A 128 -17.39 9.90 -4.31
CA ASP A 128 -18.04 10.24 -3.04
C ASP A 128 -17.04 10.89 -2.06
N THR A 129 -15.80 10.42 -2.05
CA THR A 129 -14.73 10.96 -1.21
C THR A 129 -14.27 12.34 -1.67
N MET A 130 -14.08 12.54 -2.98
CA MET A 130 -13.75 13.83 -3.58
C MET A 130 -14.87 14.85 -3.33
N THR A 131 -16.13 14.45 -3.47
CA THR A 131 -17.28 15.32 -3.20
C THR A 131 -17.33 15.73 -1.73
N ARG A 132 -17.20 14.76 -0.82
CA ARG A 132 -17.37 15.00 0.62
C ARG A 132 -16.21 15.74 1.26
N ILE A 133 -14.97 15.34 0.94
CA ILE A 133 -13.74 15.85 1.57
C ILE A 133 -13.11 16.94 0.70
N GLY A 134 -12.89 16.63 -0.58
CA GLY A 134 -12.28 17.53 -1.55
C GLY A 134 -13.16 18.73 -1.90
N LYS A 135 -14.49 18.60 -1.74
CA LYS A 135 -15.51 19.56 -2.21
C LYS A 135 -15.49 19.74 -3.72
N LEU A 136 -15.16 18.66 -4.44
CA LEU A 136 -15.02 18.63 -5.89
C LEU A 136 -15.81 17.45 -6.46
N ASN A 137 -16.51 17.69 -7.56
CA ASN A 137 -17.15 16.62 -8.33
C ASN A 137 -16.14 16.13 -9.36
N VAL A 138 -15.46 15.02 -9.05
CA VAL A 138 -14.42 14.43 -9.91
C VAL A 138 -14.84 13.01 -10.23
N GLU A 139 -14.89 12.72 -11.53
CA GLU A 139 -15.03 11.37 -12.06
C GLU A 139 -13.65 10.90 -12.51
N ALA A 140 -13.33 9.64 -12.25
CA ALA A 140 -12.09 9.03 -12.69
C ALA A 140 -12.39 7.62 -13.22
N ALA A 141 -11.76 7.27 -14.34
CA ALA A 141 -11.81 5.91 -14.85
C ALA A 141 -11.04 4.97 -13.91
N VAL A 142 -11.54 3.75 -13.75
CA VAL A 142 -10.83 2.69 -13.02
C VAL A 142 -10.35 1.65 -14.01
N VAL A 143 -9.04 1.57 -14.19
CA VAL A 143 -8.36 0.68 -15.13
C VAL A 143 -7.83 -0.52 -14.37
N GLY A 144 -8.07 -1.72 -14.90
CA GLY A 144 -7.50 -2.97 -14.38
C GLY A 144 -6.19 -3.33 -15.04
N ILE A 145 -5.44 -4.22 -14.40
CA ILE A 145 -4.25 -4.84 -15.00
C ILE A 145 -4.68 -6.08 -15.79
N ALA A 146 -4.21 -6.22 -17.02
CA ALA A 146 -4.64 -7.29 -17.93
C ALA A 146 -4.26 -8.68 -17.38
N GLU A 147 -3.08 -8.80 -16.77
CA GLU A 147 -2.51 -10.02 -16.20
C GLU A 147 -3.28 -10.54 -14.97
N ASP A 148 -4.15 -9.71 -14.39
CA ASP A 148 -5.01 -10.10 -13.27
C ASP A 148 -6.32 -10.73 -13.75
N GLU A 149 -6.73 -10.49 -14.98
CA GLU A 149 -7.98 -10.99 -15.52
C GLU A 149 -7.97 -12.50 -15.76
N PRO A 150 -9.11 -13.18 -15.61
CA PRO A 150 -10.38 -12.72 -15.05
C PRO A 150 -10.46 -12.85 -13.52
N THR A 151 -9.35 -13.17 -12.84
CA THR A 151 -9.38 -13.77 -11.50
C THR A 151 -9.13 -12.77 -10.36
N GLY A 152 -8.20 -11.83 -10.55
CA GLY A 152 -7.73 -10.88 -9.54
C GLY A 152 -6.73 -11.48 -8.55
N LEU A 153 -6.07 -12.58 -8.93
CA LEU A 153 -5.23 -13.39 -8.07
C LEU A 153 -3.75 -13.29 -8.47
N HIS A 154 -2.86 -13.71 -7.58
CA HIS A 154 -1.43 -13.87 -7.85
C HIS A 154 -0.64 -12.62 -8.22
N TRP A 155 -1.05 -11.45 -7.78
CA TRP A 155 -0.34 -10.20 -8.03
C TRP A 155 0.63 -9.80 -6.92
N ARG A 156 0.44 -10.28 -5.68
CA ARG A 156 1.12 -9.76 -4.49
C ARG A 156 2.52 -10.34 -4.29
N THR A 157 3.54 -9.51 -4.49
CA THR A 157 4.97 -9.82 -4.37
C THR A 157 5.51 -9.67 -2.94
N ARG A 158 4.84 -8.89 -2.09
CA ARG A 158 5.26 -8.62 -0.70
C ARG A 158 4.20 -9.08 0.29
N ASN A 159 4.53 -10.07 1.11
CA ASN A 159 3.61 -10.73 2.02
C ASN A 159 4.14 -10.68 3.46
N ALA A 160 3.32 -10.22 4.40
CA ALA A 160 3.67 -10.16 5.81
C ALA A 160 2.75 -11.09 6.61
N PHE A 161 3.34 -12.03 7.32
CA PHE A 161 2.65 -13.05 8.10
C PHE A 161 2.93 -12.86 9.58
N SER A 162 1.90 -12.94 10.41
CA SER A 162 2.09 -13.23 11.83
C SER A 162 2.53 -14.67 12.00
N VAL A 163 3.09 -14.99 13.16
CA VAL A 163 3.48 -16.36 13.51
C VAL A 163 2.72 -16.79 14.77
N THR A 164 2.12 -17.98 14.75
CA THR A 164 1.46 -18.55 15.93
C THR A 164 2.48 -18.97 16.98
N SER A 165 2.01 -19.22 18.21
CA SER A 165 2.85 -19.78 19.28
C SER A 165 3.48 -21.13 18.94
N THR A 166 2.88 -21.88 18.00
CA THR A 166 3.39 -23.15 17.47
C THR A 166 4.26 -22.98 16.22
N GLY A 167 4.65 -21.74 15.89
CA GLY A 167 5.55 -21.44 14.78
C GLY A 167 4.92 -21.49 13.39
N ARG A 168 3.59 -21.44 13.25
CA ARG A 168 2.94 -21.47 11.92
C ARG A 168 2.69 -20.07 11.39
N LEU A 169 2.89 -19.87 10.09
CA LEU A 169 2.48 -18.64 9.41
C LEU A 169 0.97 -18.45 9.53
N ALA A 170 0.57 -17.22 9.81
CA ALA A 170 -0.81 -16.86 10.11
C ALA A 170 -1.14 -15.45 9.63
N MET A 171 -2.43 -15.19 9.50
CA MET A 171 -2.99 -13.87 9.18
C MET A 171 -3.91 -13.41 10.29
N ASN A 172 -3.93 -12.11 10.55
CA ASN A 172 -4.85 -11.53 11.52
C ASN A 172 -6.31 -11.65 11.06
N VAL A 173 -7.18 -11.98 12.00
CA VAL A 173 -8.60 -11.63 11.90
C VAL A 173 -8.69 -10.11 11.74
N HIS A 174 -9.58 -9.65 10.86
CA HIS A 174 -9.69 -8.22 10.57
C HIS A 174 -9.87 -7.40 11.85
N ARG A 175 -9.00 -6.38 12.03
CA ARG A 175 -8.95 -5.50 13.21
C ARG A 175 -8.87 -6.24 14.56
N SER A 176 -8.20 -7.39 14.60
CA SER A 176 -7.99 -8.17 15.82
C SER A 176 -6.54 -8.68 15.93
N ALA A 177 -6.07 -8.83 17.17
CA ALA A 177 -4.81 -9.49 17.48
C ALA A 177 -4.88 -11.02 17.31
N THR A 178 -6.08 -11.58 17.15
CA THR A 178 -6.27 -13.01 16.87
C THR A 178 -5.68 -13.36 15.50
N VAL A 179 -4.84 -14.39 15.47
CA VAL A 179 -4.20 -14.89 14.25
C VAL A 179 -4.79 -16.25 13.85
N VAL A 180 -4.95 -16.47 12.56
CA VAL A 180 -5.44 -17.72 11.97
C VAL A 180 -4.34 -18.31 11.10
N PRO A 181 -3.89 -19.56 11.36
CA PRO A 181 -2.91 -20.23 10.51
C PRO A 181 -3.36 -20.27 9.05
N VAL A 182 -2.42 -20.01 8.15
CA VAL A 182 -2.67 -20.04 6.70
C VAL A 182 -1.80 -21.11 6.03
N ARG A 183 -2.32 -21.67 4.94
CA ARG A 183 -1.59 -22.63 4.08
C ARG A 183 -1.47 -22.15 2.63
N ASN A 184 -2.02 -20.99 2.33
CA ASN A 184 -1.94 -20.33 1.04
C ASN A 184 -2.34 -18.85 1.20
N ILE A 185 -1.95 -18.03 0.22
CA ILE A 185 -2.45 -16.67 0.03
C ILE A 185 -2.81 -16.53 -1.45
N PRO A 186 -4.11 -16.62 -1.83
CA PRO A 186 -4.51 -16.57 -3.25
C PRO A 186 -4.07 -15.30 -3.99
N LEU A 187 -3.96 -14.17 -3.27
CA LEU A 187 -3.45 -12.92 -3.83
C LEU A 187 -1.94 -12.94 -4.04
N GLY A 188 -1.20 -13.81 -3.35
CA GLY A 188 0.24 -13.96 -3.46
C GLY A 188 0.66 -14.59 -4.78
N VAL A 189 1.76 -14.08 -5.35
CA VAL A 189 2.36 -14.66 -6.57
C VAL A 189 2.61 -16.16 -6.41
N ARG A 190 2.48 -16.94 -7.49
CA ARG A 190 2.57 -18.42 -7.45
C ARG A 190 3.90 -18.93 -6.89
N GLN A 191 4.97 -18.16 -7.10
CA GLN A 191 6.30 -18.45 -6.59
C GLN A 191 6.33 -18.50 -5.05
N LEU A 192 5.47 -17.74 -4.35
CA LEU A 192 5.34 -17.81 -2.89
C LEU A 192 4.86 -19.19 -2.44
N ASP A 193 3.83 -19.73 -3.08
CA ASP A 193 3.28 -21.05 -2.75
C ASP A 193 4.33 -22.16 -2.99
N ALA A 194 5.14 -22.01 -4.04
CA ALA A 194 6.22 -22.94 -4.38
C ALA A 194 7.33 -23.02 -3.32
N LEU A 195 7.46 -22.03 -2.43
CA LEU A 195 8.44 -22.05 -1.34
C LEU A 195 8.03 -22.98 -0.18
N GLN A 196 6.75 -23.38 -0.12
CA GLN A 196 6.19 -24.23 0.93
C GLN A 196 6.50 -23.73 2.36
N LEU A 197 6.55 -22.40 2.55
CA LEU A 197 6.89 -21.81 3.86
C LEU A 197 5.90 -22.21 4.97
N TRP A 198 4.68 -22.62 4.60
CA TRP A 198 3.63 -23.11 5.51
C TRP A 198 4.06 -24.33 6.34
N ASP A 199 4.99 -25.13 5.79
CA ASP A 199 5.46 -26.36 6.43
C ASP A 199 6.62 -26.10 7.40
N ILE A 200 7.23 -24.92 7.33
CA ILE A 200 8.37 -24.54 8.16
C ILE A 200 7.90 -24.03 9.53
N ASP A 201 8.61 -24.45 10.58
CA ASP A 201 8.41 -23.98 11.95
C ASP A 201 9.21 -22.69 12.21
N PHE A 202 8.49 -21.60 12.44
CA PHE A 202 9.01 -20.27 12.79
C PHE A 202 8.93 -19.95 14.29
N THR A 203 8.85 -20.95 15.16
CA THR A 203 8.80 -20.74 16.63
C THR A 203 9.88 -19.75 17.08
N GLY A 204 9.47 -18.76 17.88
CA GLY A 204 10.30 -17.64 18.34
C GLY A 204 10.18 -16.37 17.47
N ALA A 205 9.55 -16.45 16.30
CA ALA A 205 9.27 -15.29 15.45
C ALA A 205 7.92 -14.65 15.83
N ALA A 206 7.84 -13.32 15.75
CA ALA A 206 6.59 -12.58 15.81
C ALA A 206 5.96 -12.46 14.42
N ARG A 207 6.81 -12.27 13.40
CA ARG A 207 6.40 -11.95 12.05
C ARG A 207 7.41 -12.47 11.04
N VAL A 208 6.94 -12.88 9.87
CA VAL A 208 7.77 -13.24 8.72
C VAL A 208 7.31 -12.41 7.54
N GLU A 209 8.22 -11.65 6.94
CA GLU A 209 7.97 -10.94 5.69
C GLU A 209 8.65 -11.68 4.54
N VAL A 210 7.95 -11.81 3.42
CA VAL A 210 8.42 -12.51 2.24
C VAL A 210 8.27 -11.58 1.05
N ALA A 211 9.39 -11.36 0.39
CA ALA A 211 9.51 -10.54 -0.79
C ALA A 211 9.89 -11.43 -1.97
N THR A 212 8.93 -11.64 -2.85
CA THR A 212 9.02 -12.50 -4.05
C THR A 212 8.96 -11.58 -5.26
N PRO A 213 10.11 -11.26 -5.90
CA PRO A 213 10.17 -10.26 -6.96
C PRO A 213 9.28 -10.62 -8.15
N ALA A 214 8.81 -9.59 -8.86
CA ALA A 214 8.00 -9.76 -10.07
C ALA A 214 8.82 -10.40 -11.19
N HIS A 215 10.02 -9.85 -11.39
CA HIS A 215 11.00 -10.26 -12.38
C HIS A 215 12.32 -10.57 -11.68
N GLY A 216 12.57 -11.85 -11.42
CA GLY A 216 13.76 -12.32 -10.72
C GLY A 216 13.52 -13.63 -9.97
N GLU A 217 14.61 -14.31 -9.62
CA GLU A 217 14.54 -15.58 -8.90
C GLU A 217 14.95 -15.45 -7.42
N GLU A 218 15.43 -14.27 -7.01
CA GLU A 218 15.94 -14.05 -5.66
C GLU A 218 14.83 -13.62 -4.69
N VAL A 219 14.23 -14.59 -4.02
CA VAL A 219 13.28 -14.34 -2.93
C VAL A 219 14.02 -13.92 -1.67
N LEU A 220 13.47 -12.97 -0.91
CA LEU A 220 13.98 -12.59 0.41
C LEU A 220 12.94 -12.87 1.50
N VAL A 221 13.34 -13.68 2.48
CA VAL A 221 12.56 -13.96 3.69
C VAL A 221 13.20 -13.24 4.87
N VAL A 222 12.42 -12.38 5.53
CA VAL A 222 12.82 -11.61 6.71
C VAL A 222 12.07 -12.14 7.92
N ILE A 223 12.80 -12.70 8.88
CA ILE A 223 12.23 -13.19 10.14
C ILE A 223 12.39 -12.10 11.20
N PHE A 224 11.28 -11.66 11.78
CA PHE A 224 11.27 -10.74 12.92
C PHE A 224 11.02 -11.54 14.21
N PRO A 225 11.99 -11.63 15.13
CA PRO A 225 11.83 -12.34 16.38
C PRO A 225 10.77 -11.70 17.29
N LEU A 226 10.20 -12.49 18.20
CA LEU A 226 9.46 -11.97 19.34
C LEU A 226 10.38 -11.07 20.19
N GLU A 227 9.82 -10.02 20.80
CA GLU A 227 10.59 -9.09 21.64
C GLU A 227 11.35 -9.81 22.77
N ALA A 228 10.72 -10.80 23.42
CA ALA A 228 11.35 -11.62 24.46
C ALA A 228 12.55 -12.43 23.94
N VAL A 229 12.53 -12.84 22.66
CA VAL A 229 13.64 -13.53 22.01
C VAL A 229 14.73 -12.53 21.60
N ALA A 230 14.34 -11.40 21.00
CA ALA A 230 15.24 -10.37 20.51
C ALA A 230 16.09 -9.73 21.63
N SER A 231 15.48 -9.54 22.81
CA SER A 231 16.11 -8.94 23.99
C SER A 231 17.04 -9.88 24.76
N ASN A 232 17.03 -11.18 24.48
CA ASN A 232 17.90 -12.16 25.13
C ASN A 232 18.89 -12.79 24.13
N LYS A 233 20.15 -12.35 24.19
CA LYS A 233 21.22 -12.79 23.27
C LYS A 233 21.34 -14.32 23.13
N LYS A 234 21.27 -15.06 24.25
CA LYS A 234 21.38 -16.52 24.23
C LYS A 234 20.18 -17.17 23.53
N GLN A 235 18.96 -16.68 23.81
CA GLN A 235 17.75 -17.18 23.12
C GLN A 235 17.79 -16.82 21.63
N LEU A 236 18.19 -15.60 21.29
CA LEU A 236 18.33 -15.16 19.90
C LEU A 236 19.31 -16.04 19.11
N GLU A 237 20.50 -16.30 19.66
CA GLU A 237 21.49 -17.18 19.04
C GLU A 237 20.95 -18.61 18.85
N GLN A 238 20.22 -19.15 19.83
CA GLN A 238 19.58 -20.45 19.74
C GLN A 238 18.52 -20.50 18.63
N HIS A 239 17.62 -19.52 18.57
CA HIS A 239 16.58 -19.44 17.54
C HIS A 239 17.17 -19.22 16.14
N ILE A 240 18.21 -18.39 16.01
CA ILE A 240 18.96 -18.20 14.76
C ILE A 240 19.52 -19.53 14.25
N ALA A 241 20.14 -20.33 15.12
CA ALA A 241 20.67 -21.64 14.74
C ALA A 241 19.54 -22.60 14.31
N GLN A 242 18.39 -22.59 15.00
CA GLN A 242 17.23 -23.41 14.66
C GLN A 242 16.63 -23.00 13.31
N TRP A 243 16.38 -21.71 13.09
CA TRP A 243 15.86 -21.21 11.80
C TRP A 243 16.83 -21.54 10.68
N ARG A 244 18.14 -21.32 10.86
CA ARG A 244 19.15 -21.67 9.85
C ARG A 244 19.07 -23.15 9.45
N LYS A 245 18.92 -24.06 10.42
CA LYS A 245 18.76 -25.51 10.14
C LYS A 245 17.47 -25.81 9.38
N ARG A 246 16.36 -25.16 9.73
CA ARG A 246 15.04 -25.38 9.11
C ARG A 246 14.94 -24.83 7.68
N MET A 247 15.69 -23.77 7.37
CA MET A 247 15.69 -23.12 6.05
C MET A 247 16.65 -23.78 5.04
N ILE A 248 17.37 -24.84 5.42
CA ILE A 248 18.38 -25.47 4.56
C ILE A 248 17.79 -26.06 3.27
N HIS A 249 16.52 -26.46 3.31
CA HIS A 249 15.80 -27.04 2.17
C HIS A 249 15.24 -26.00 1.20
N LEU A 250 15.31 -24.71 1.54
CA LEU A 250 14.85 -23.66 0.63
C LEU A 250 15.74 -23.60 -0.63
N PRO A 251 15.16 -23.34 -1.82
CA PRO A 251 15.91 -23.24 -3.08
C PRO A 251 17.12 -22.30 -2.97
N ALA A 252 18.21 -22.57 -3.71
CA ALA A 252 19.48 -21.82 -3.68
C ALA A 252 19.31 -20.29 -3.71
N LYS A 253 18.36 -19.81 -4.52
CA LYS A 253 18.11 -18.39 -4.76
C LYS A 253 17.25 -17.72 -3.68
N VAL A 254 16.88 -18.43 -2.61
CA VAL A 254 16.17 -17.83 -1.47
C VAL A 254 17.16 -17.30 -0.43
N SER A 255 17.14 -15.98 -0.25
CA SER A 255 17.85 -15.28 0.82
C SER A 255 17.02 -15.28 2.10
N VAL A 256 17.68 -15.44 3.24
CA VAL A 256 17.02 -15.45 4.55
C VAL A 256 17.80 -14.58 5.51
N VAL A 257 17.11 -13.64 6.14
CA VAL A 257 17.68 -12.71 7.12
C VAL A 257 16.79 -12.62 8.35
N VAL A 258 17.39 -12.23 9.47
CA VAL A 258 16.68 -11.89 10.71
C VAL A 258 16.76 -10.39 10.89
N GLY A 259 15.58 -9.74 10.98
CA GLY A 259 15.47 -8.30 11.18
C GLY A 259 15.38 -7.96 12.66
N LEU A 260 16.31 -7.16 13.16
CA LEU A 260 16.38 -6.70 14.55
C LEU A 260 16.20 -5.18 14.60
N ARG A 261 15.35 -4.71 15.51
CA ARG A 261 15.22 -3.29 15.83
C ARG A 261 15.54 -3.10 17.30
N SER A 262 16.42 -2.14 17.60
CA SER A 262 16.69 -1.72 18.98
C SER A 262 15.52 -0.95 19.59
N GLU A 263 14.72 -0.28 18.76
CA GLU A 263 13.55 0.51 19.13
C GLU A 263 12.48 0.40 18.03
N GLN A 264 11.20 0.62 18.36
CA GLN A 264 10.07 0.46 17.42
C GLN A 264 10.24 1.23 16.10
N PHE A 265 10.94 2.37 16.12
CA PHE A 265 11.25 3.21 14.96
C PHE A 265 12.76 3.34 14.67
N GLY A 266 13.59 2.56 15.35
CA GLY A 266 15.03 2.54 15.16
C GLY A 266 15.45 1.89 13.82
N PRO A 267 16.71 2.07 13.39
CA PRO A 267 17.22 1.44 12.18
C PRO A 267 17.09 -0.09 12.27
N LEU A 268 16.75 -0.72 11.14
CA LEU A 268 16.72 -2.18 11.07
C LEU A 268 18.14 -2.71 10.85
N GLU A 269 18.59 -3.56 11.78
CA GLU A 269 19.76 -4.40 11.60
C GLU A 269 19.35 -5.74 10.98
N MET A 270 20.08 -6.19 9.97
CA MET A 270 19.81 -7.47 9.30
C MET A 270 20.92 -8.48 9.57
N VAL A 271 20.59 -9.53 10.32
CA VAL A 271 21.47 -10.68 10.54
C VAL A 271 21.25 -11.68 9.42
N ARG A 272 22.27 -11.85 8.56
CA ARG A 272 22.19 -12.76 7.42
C ARG A 272 22.26 -14.22 7.86
N LEU A 273 21.23 -14.99 7.53
CA LEU A 273 21.27 -16.45 7.66
C LEU A 273 21.79 -17.10 6.37
N ARG A 274 21.34 -16.60 5.21
CA ARG A 274 21.73 -17.07 3.87
C ARG A 274 21.51 -15.98 2.82
N GLY A 275 22.30 -16.00 1.75
CA GLY A 275 22.07 -15.18 0.57
C GLY A 275 22.36 -13.69 0.80
N ARG A 276 21.49 -12.84 0.28
CA ARG A 276 21.60 -11.37 0.32
C ARG A 276 20.66 -10.76 1.35
N THR A 277 20.85 -9.47 1.65
CA THR A 277 19.98 -8.68 2.54
C THR A 277 19.07 -7.73 1.76
N TRP A 278 19.03 -7.91 0.45
CA TRP A 278 18.33 -7.12 -0.54
C TRP A 278 18.01 -8.04 -1.70
N LEU A 279 17.07 -7.63 -2.52
CA LEU A 279 16.66 -8.31 -3.74
C LEU A 279 16.78 -7.36 -4.93
N THR A 280 16.67 -7.95 -6.12
CA THR A 280 16.59 -7.22 -7.38
C THR A 280 15.16 -7.26 -7.91
N GLU A 281 14.65 -6.12 -8.37
CA GLU A 281 13.42 -6.01 -9.17
C GLU A 281 13.82 -5.47 -10.55
N VAL A 282 13.30 -6.05 -11.62
CA VAL A 282 13.40 -5.47 -12.96
C VAL A 282 12.05 -4.82 -13.27
N VAL A 283 12.08 -3.58 -13.71
CA VAL A 283 10.90 -2.83 -14.16
C VAL A 283 11.03 -2.65 -15.64
N GLU A 284 10.21 -3.36 -16.40
CA GLU A 284 10.11 -3.28 -17.85
C GLU A 284 8.86 -2.49 -18.20
N THR A 285 9.03 -1.41 -18.96
CA THR A 285 7.92 -0.59 -19.46
C THR A 285 7.77 -0.80 -20.96
N GLU A 286 6.58 -0.57 -21.49
CA GLU A 286 6.29 -0.66 -22.91
C GLU A 286 7.04 0.41 -23.72
N GLU A 287 7.16 1.62 -23.17
CA GLU A 287 7.67 2.80 -23.90
C GLU A 287 8.97 3.42 -23.34
N PHE A 288 9.27 3.24 -22.05
CA PHE A 288 10.36 3.94 -21.34
C PHE A 288 11.56 3.04 -21.01
N GLY A 289 11.66 1.90 -21.67
CA GLY A 289 12.75 0.95 -21.49
C GLY A 289 12.65 0.13 -20.20
N SER A 290 13.80 -0.38 -19.75
CA SER A 290 13.89 -1.29 -18.60
C SER A 290 15.00 -0.86 -17.65
N HIS A 291 14.71 -0.94 -16.35
CA HIS A 291 15.66 -0.66 -15.29
C HIS A 291 15.67 -1.73 -14.22
N THR A 292 16.86 -1.96 -13.67
CA THR A 292 17.07 -2.89 -12.56
C THR A 292 17.23 -2.10 -11.27
N PHE A 293 16.44 -2.47 -10.26
CA PHE A 293 16.42 -1.85 -8.94
C PHE A 293 16.87 -2.83 -7.88
N ARG A 294 17.77 -2.37 -7.01
CA ARG A 294 18.05 -3.00 -5.75
C ARG A 294 17.07 -2.46 -4.70
N VAL A 295 16.47 -3.38 -3.94
CA VAL A 295 15.54 -3.08 -2.85
C VAL A 295 15.96 -3.86 -1.61
N SER A 296 16.21 -3.16 -0.50
CA SER A 296 16.49 -3.78 0.79
C SER A 296 15.25 -4.49 1.34
N GLY A 297 15.44 -5.53 2.17
CA GLY A 297 14.32 -6.36 2.65
C GLY A 297 13.24 -5.63 3.44
N ASP A 298 13.58 -4.49 4.04
CA ASP A 298 12.66 -3.60 4.75
C ASP A 298 12.33 -2.31 3.99
N GLY A 299 12.88 -2.15 2.78
CA GLY A 299 12.59 -1.04 1.90
C GLY A 299 11.19 -1.16 1.32
N PHE A 300 10.49 -0.03 1.25
CA PHE A 300 9.22 0.04 0.52
C PHE A 300 9.44 -0.25 -0.96
N TRP A 301 8.56 -1.07 -1.52
CA TRP A 301 8.45 -1.33 -2.94
C TRP A 301 6.98 -1.64 -3.27
N GLN A 302 6.58 -1.39 -4.50
CA GLN A 302 5.22 -1.68 -4.94
C GLN A 302 4.92 -3.17 -4.76
N VAL A 303 3.80 -3.46 -4.11
CA VAL A 303 3.46 -4.83 -3.68
C VAL A 303 2.79 -5.65 -4.77
N HIS A 304 2.33 -5.01 -5.83
CA HIS A 304 1.77 -5.65 -7.01
C HIS A 304 2.89 -5.83 -8.05
N ARG A 305 2.97 -7.01 -8.67
CA ARG A 305 4.06 -7.36 -9.60
C ARG A 305 4.18 -6.38 -10.78
N ASP A 306 3.05 -5.93 -11.32
CA ASP A 306 2.98 -5.01 -12.46
C ASP A 306 2.82 -3.53 -12.06
N ALA A 307 2.76 -3.22 -10.76
CA ALA A 307 2.59 -1.82 -10.32
C ALA A 307 3.78 -0.92 -10.69
N PRO A 308 5.06 -1.35 -10.56
CA PRO A 308 6.18 -0.49 -10.92
C PRO A 308 6.12 0.00 -12.38
N SER A 309 5.87 -0.90 -13.33
CA SER A 309 5.80 -0.55 -14.76
C SER A 309 4.58 0.31 -15.05
N THR A 310 3.39 -0.13 -14.59
CA THR A 310 2.12 0.59 -14.76
C THR A 310 2.21 2.03 -14.24
N LEU A 311 2.74 2.22 -13.02
CA LEU A 311 2.83 3.54 -12.42
C LEU A 311 3.90 4.40 -13.07
N VAL A 312 5.03 3.83 -13.51
CA VAL A 312 6.04 4.58 -14.25
C VAL A 312 5.45 5.10 -15.55
N GLU A 313 4.78 4.26 -16.33
CA GLU A 313 4.14 4.67 -17.58
C GLU A 313 3.11 5.77 -17.35
N ALA A 314 2.21 5.55 -16.38
CA ALA A 314 1.19 6.53 -16.01
C ALA A 314 1.80 7.88 -15.60
N VAL A 315 2.84 7.87 -14.76
CA VAL A 315 3.49 9.09 -14.27
C VAL A 315 4.25 9.82 -15.38
N ILE A 316 5.01 9.09 -16.21
CA ILE A 316 5.78 9.70 -17.30
C ILE A 316 4.85 10.27 -18.37
N HIS A 317 3.77 9.56 -18.75
CA HIS A 317 2.74 10.07 -19.67
C HIS A 317 2.05 11.32 -19.12
N ALA A 318 1.64 11.28 -17.85
CA ALA A 318 0.98 12.39 -17.18
C ALA A 318 1.88 13.63 -17.09
N LEU A 319 3.14 13.43 -16.71
CA LEU A 319 4.10 14.52 -16.51
C LEU A 319 4.57 15.11 -17.83
N ASP A 320 4.78 14.27 -18.85
CA ASP A 320 5.36 14.62 -20.15
C ASP A 320 6.72 15.36 -20.02
N PRO A 321 7.71 14.72 -19.37
CA PRO A 321 8.99 15.34 -19.07
C PRO A 321 9.79 15.68 -20.33
N GLN A 322 10.32 16.91 -20.38
CA GLN A 322 11.10 17.41 -21.51
C GLN A 322 12.60 17.43 -21.19
N PRO A 323 13.48 17.25 -22.19
CA PRO A 323 14.93 17.39 -22.01
C PRO A 323 15.32 18.73 -21.39
N GLY A 324 16.25 18.70 -20.42
CA GLY A 324 16.75 19.91 -19.74
C GLY A 324 15.90 20.38 -18.54
N GLN A 325 14.75 19.78 -18.28
CA GLN A 325 13.91 20.17 -17.15
C GLN A 325 14.52 19.77 -15.79
N VAL A 326 14.15 20.53 -14.76
CA VAL A 326 14.36 20.20 -13.35
C VAL A 326 13.08 19.63 -12.78
N ILE A 327 13.11 18.36 -12.36
CA ILE A 327 11.94 17.65 -11.82
C ILE A 327 12.23 17.23 -10.38
N ALA A 328 11.29 17.51 -9.47
CA ALA A 328 11.37 17.03 -8.10
C ALA A 328 10.50 15.77 -7.95
N ASP A 329 11.13 14.64 -7.62
CA ASP A 329 10.47 13.40 -7.23
C ASP A 329 10.44 13.34 -5.70
N LEU A 330 9.27 13.63 -5.13
CA LEU A 330 9.06 13.74 -3.69
C LEU A 330 8.52 12.43 -3.13
N TYR A 331 9.05 12.00 -1.99
CA TYR A 331 8.77 10.67 -1.43
C TYR A 331 9.26 9.55 -2.36
N ALA A 332 10.43 9.77 -2.97
CA ALA A 332 10.95 8.97 -4.08
C ALA A 332 11.26 7.50 -3.71
N GLY A 333 11.29 7.15 -2.43
CA GLY A 333 11.58 5.80 -1.98
C GLY A 333 12.94 5.31 -2.48
N ALA A 334 12.95 4.18 -3.20
CA ALA A 334 14.14 3.61 -3.82
C ALA A 334 14.51 4.23 -5.19
N GLY A 335 13.84 5.32 -5.57
CA GLY A 335 14.08 6.06 -6.81
C GLY A 335 13.38 5.49 -8.04
N LEU A 336 12.19 4.88 -7.88
CA LEU A 336 11.45 4.26 -8.98
C LEU A 336 11.20 5.25 -10.11
N PHE A 337 10.44 6.32 -9.87
CA PHE A 337 10.18 7.34 -10.88
C PHE A 337 11.46 8.11 -11.25
N SER A 338 12.26 8.47 -10.25
CA SER A 338 13.52 9.19 -10.42
C SER A 338 14.42 8.62 -11.53
N LYS A 339 14.52 7.28 -11.65
CA LYS A 339 15.39 6.63 -12.63
C LYS A 339 14.88 6.84 -14.07
N PHE A 340 13.58 6.68 -14.29
CA PHE A 340 12.98 6.90 -15.61
C PHE A 340 12.90 8.40 -15.97
N LEU A 341 12.57 9.25 -14.99
CA LEU A 341 12.60 10.71 -15.16
C LEU A 341 13.99 11.20 -15.57
N ALA A 342 15.05 10.59 -15.00
CA ALA A 342 16.43 10.94 -15.34
C ALA A 342 16.72 10.68 -16.83
N ASP A 343 16.27 9.55 -17.37
CA ASP A 343 16.41 9.26 -18.79
C ASP A 343 15.65 10.27 -19.65
N SER A 344 14.42 10.63 -19.27
CA SER A 344 13.59 11.56 -20.04
C SER A 344 14.14 12.99 -20.08
N VAL A 345 14.64 13.52 -18.95
CA VAL A 345 15.20 14.89 -18.93
C VAL A 345 16.61 14.97 -19.50
N GLY A 346 17.28 13.83 -19.65
CA GLY A 346 18.63 13.72 -20.21
C GLY A 346 19.72 14.44 -19.40
N ASN A 347 20.93 14.46 -19.94
CA ASN A 347 22.13 14.96 -19.23
C ASN A 347 22.13 16.47 -18.95
N SER A 348 21.27 17.25 -19.62
CA SER A 348 21.10 18.68 -19.36
C SER A 348 20.05 18.97 -18.27
N GLY A 349 19.23 17.99 -17.93
CA GLY A 349 18.19 18.10 -16.90
C GLY A 349 18.70 17.80 -15.50
N VAL A 350 17.78 17.85 -14.53
CA VAL A 350 18.05 17.51 -13.13
C VAL A 350 16.84 16.80 -12.55
N VAL A 351 17.06 15.67 -11.89
CA VAL A 351 16.05 15.00 -11.05
C VAL A 351 16.45 15.09 -9.60
N LEU A 352 15.59 15.68 -8.77
CA LEU A 352 15.78 15.82 -7.33
C LEU A 352 14.95 14.73 -6.63
N SER A 353 15.62 13.63 -6.26
CA SER A 353 15.01 12.45 -5.62
C SER A 353 15.01 12.62 -4.10
N VAL A 354 13.87 13.01 -3.53
CA VAL A 354 13.75 13.38 -2.11
C VAL A 354 13.08 12.26 -1.31
N GLU A 355 13.78 11.72 -0.32
CA GLU A 355 13.29 10.62 0.50
C GLU A 355 13.69 10.77 1.98
N ALA A 356 12.75 10.60 2.91
CA ALA A 356 13.00 10.77 4.34
C ALA A 356 13.71 9.56 4.98
N SER A 357 13.36 8.35 4.55
CA SER A 357 13.89 7.08 5.03
C SER A 357 15.36 6.93 4.64
N PRO A 358 16.29 6.82 5.62
CA PRO A 358 17.69 6.57 5.33
C PRO A 358 17.91 5.25 4.59
N GLY A 359 17.06 4.24 4.84
CA GLY A 359 17.11 2.94 4.16
C GLY A 359 16.81 3.06 2.67
N ALA A 360 15.64 3.63 2.35
CA ALA A 360 15.22 3.82 0.96
C ALA A 360 16.17 4.77 0.21
N SER A 361 16.65 5.83 0.87
CA SER A 361 17.68 6.73 0.29
C SER A 361 19.01 6.02 -0.01
N ARG A 362 19.38 4.97 0.72
CA ARG A 362 20.59 4.18 0.38
C ARG A 362 20.35 3.33 -0.87
N ASP A 363 19.16 2.75 -1.00
CA ASP A 363 18.78 2.00 -2.20
C ASP A 363 18.69 2.94 -3.41
N ALA A 364 18.05 4.11 -3.28
CA ALA A 364 18.01 5.14 -4.33
C ALA A 364 19.42 5.54 -4.82
N ARG A 365 20.39 5.77 -3.90
CA ARG A 365 21.77 6.07 -4.30
C ARG A 365 22.45 4.92 -5.06
N LYS A 366 22.08 3.67 -4.78
CA LYS A 366 22.59 2.51 -5.54
C LYS A 366 21.90 2.41 -6.90
N ASN A 367 20.59 2.65 -6.94
CA ASN A 367 19.81 2.54 -8.16
C ASN A 367 20.12 3.67 -9.16
N LEU A 368 20.42 4.87 -8.67
CA LEU A 368 20.69 6.08 -9.46
C LEU A 368 22.18 6.38 -9.66
N HIS A 369 23.09 5.48 -9.25
CA HIS A 369 24.53 5.75 -9.26
C HIS A 369 25.13 6.04 -10.66
N ASP A 370 24.47 5.54 -11.70
CA ASP A 370 24.79 5.71 -13.11
C ASP A 370 24.13 6.95 -13.75
N GLN A 371 23.16 7.56 -13.04
CA GLN A 371 22.39 8.71 -13.50
C GLN A 371 23.00 10.01 -12.96
N LYS A 372 23.85 10.67 -13.77
CA LYS A 372 24.59 11.88 -13.35
C LYS A 372 23.68 13.08 -13.05
N GLN A 373 22.51 13.10 -13.67
CA GLN A 373 21.47 14.11 -13.55
C GLN A 373 20.51 13.86 -12.39
N ALA A 374 20.60 12.71 -11.70
CA ALA A 374 19.73 12.37 -10.57
C ALA A 374 20.44 12.54 -9.23
N TYR A 375 19.89 13.38 -8.35
CA TYR A 375 20.47 13.73 -7.06
C TYR A 375 19.58 13.24 -5.92
N VAL A 376 20.10 12.31 -5.12
CA VAL A 376 19.39 11.74 -3.97
C VAL A 376 19.59 12.59 -2.73
N ILE A 377 18.48 13.12 -2.20
CA ILE A 377 18.44 14.01 -1.04
C ILE A 377 17.69 13.31 0.08
N ASN A 378 18.42 12.93 1.14
CA ASN A 378 17.80 12.29 2.29
C ASN A 378 17.29 13.33 3.30
N GLY A 379 15.97 13.45 3.46
CA GLY A 379 15.35 14.39 4.39
C GLY A 379 13.83 14.45 4.28
N LEU A 380 13.19 15.09 5.26
CA LEU A 380 11.74 15.31 5.21
C LEU A 380 11.40 16.24 4.04
N THR A 381 10.49 15.81 3.18
CA THR A 381 10.03 16.53 1.97
C THR A 381 9.77 18.01 2.23
N ASP A 382 8.93 18.32 3.22
CA ASP A 382 8.62 19.68 3.62
C ASP A 382 9.90 20.50 3.88
N ARG A 383 10.83 19.98 4.71
CA ARG A 383 12.08 20.67 5.07
C ARG A 383 13.00 20.89 3.87
N ILE A 384 13.10 19.91 2.97
CA ILE A 384 13.94 20.02 1.77
C ILE A 384 13.40 21.12 0.85
N ILE A 385 12.09 21.13 0.58
CA ILE A 385 11.46 22.20 -0.22
C ILE A 385 11.65 23.55 0.46
N GLY A 386 11.48 23.62 1.79
CA GLY A 386 11.72 24.83 2.56
C GLY A 386 13.15 25.36 2.41
N SER A 387 14.15 24.48 2.37
CA SER A 387 15.54 24.85 2.11
C SER A 387 15.74 25.38 0.69
N TRP A 388 15.09 24.80 -0.31
CA TRP A 388 15.15 25.29 -1.70
C TRP A 388 14.58 26.69 -1.83
N LEU A 389 13.43 26.96 -1.18
CA LEU A 389 12.79 28.28 -1.17
C LEU A 389 13.64 29.33 -0.44
N GLN A 390 14.31 28.95 0.65
CA GLN A 390 15.16 29.87 1.43
C GLN A 390 16.53 30.11 0.79
N ARG A 391 17.07 29.12 0.08
CA ARG A 391 18.44 29.14 -0.47
C ARG A 391 18.45 28.58 -1.89
N PRO A 392 17.79 29.24 -2.86
CA PRO A 392 17.69 28.73 -4.23
C PRO A 392 19.06 28.60 -4.92
N GLN A 393 20.03 29.41 -4.52
CA GLN A 393 21.40 29.40 -5.08
C GLN A 393 22.30 28.29 -4.52
N ALA A 394 21.82 27.48 -3.56
CA ALA A 394 22.63 26.37 -3.03
C ALA A 394 22.93 25.35 -4.14
N PRO A 395 24.17 24.84 -4.28
CA PRO A 395 24.53 23.91 -5.35
C PRO A 395 23.70 22.61 -5.30
N VAL A 396 23.30 22.08 -6.47
CA VAL A 396 22.57 20.81 -6.58
C VAL A 396 23.36 19.64 -5.98
N ALA A 397 24.69 19.65 -6.08
CA ALA A 397 25.56 18.65 -5.45
C ALA A 397 25.40 18.56 -3.92
N ASN A 398 24.93 19.64 -3.29
CA ASN A 398 24.63 19.73 -1.85
C ASN A 398 23.11 19.68 -1.58
N GLY A 399 22.31 19.24 -2.55
CA GLY A 399 20.86 19.14 -2.45
C GLY A 399 20.11 20.47 -2.61
N GLY A 400 20.72 21.50 -3.22
CA GLY A 400 20.06 22.76 -3.57
C GLY A 400 19.50 22.79 -4.99
N LEU A 401 19.16 23.99 -5.50
CA LEU A 401 18.63 24.20 -6.86
C LEU A 401 19.63 24.85 -7.83
N ASP A 402 20.74 25.40 -7.33
CA ASP A 402 21.75 26.11 -8.14
C ASP A 402 21.12 27.22 -9.01
N GLY A 403 20.20 27.97 -8.41
CA GLY A 403 19.45 29.05 -9.06
C GLY A 403 18.39 28.60 -10.07
N ARG A 404 18.26 27.30 -10.34
CA ARG A 404 17.28 26.75 -11.29
C ARG A 404 15.89 26.69 -10.69
N ARG A 405 14.87 26.83 -11.53
CA ARG A 405 13.47 26.64 -11.17
C ARG A 405 13.09 25.17 -11.33
N VAL A 406 12.28 24.65 -10.41
CA VAL A 406 11.65 23.33 -10.54
C VAL A 406 10.52 23.44 -11.58
N ASN A 407 10.63 22.72 -12.69
CA ASN A 407 9.63 22.72 -13.77
C ASN A 407 8.41 21.90 -13.40
N ALA A 408 8.61 20.72 -12.81
CA ALA A 408 7.51 19.81 -12.47
C ALA A 408 7.78 19.03 -11.18
N VAL A 409 6.71 18.55 -10.55
CA VAL A 409 6.75 17.80 -9.30
C VAL A 409 6.01 16.49 -9.45
N VAL A 410 6.64 15.38 -9.07
CA VAL A 410 5.98 14.09 -8.81
C VAL A 410 5.95 13.89 -7.30
N LEU A 411 4.83 13.39 -6.77
CA LEU A 411 4.75 13.00 -5.37
C LEU A 411 3.95 11.71 -5.17
N ASP A 412 4.51 10.79 -4.38
CA ASP A 412 3.87 9.54 -3.94
C ASP A 412 3.91 9.45 -2.39
N PRO A 413 3.13 10.29 -1.68
CA PRO A 413 3.19 10.35 -0.22
C PRO A 413 2.61 9.10 0.45
N PRO A 414 2.95 8.86 1.74
CA PRO A 414 2.31 7.79 2.51
C PRO A 414 0.80 8.04 2.67
N ARG A 415 0.06 7.03 3.15
CA ARG A 415 -1.41 7.10 3.39
C ARG A 415 -1.91 8.29 4.21
N ALA A 416 -1.03 8.99 4.93
CA ALA A 416 -1.37 10.22 5.64
C ALA A 416 -1.54 11.43 4.71
N GLY A 417 -1.11 11.34 3.44
CA GLY A 417 -0.99 12.43 2.48
C GLY A 417 0.29 13.26 2.67
N ALA A 418 0.50 14.23 1.78
CA ALA A 418 1.60 15.19 1.81
C ALA A 418 1.46 16.23 2.94
N GLY A 419 0.22 16.60 3.28
CA GLY A 419 -0.08 17.57 4.34
C GLY A 419 -0.01 19.02 3.89
N ARG A 420 -0.72 19.91 4.62
CA ARG A 420 -0.94 21.31 4.20
C ARG A 420 0.35 22.11 4.02
N ALA A 421 1.30 21.95 4.94
CA ALA A 421 2.58 22.65 4.87
C ALA A 421 3.35 22.29 3.58
N THR A 422 3.42 21.00 3.27
CA THR A 422 4.06 20.50 2.04
C THR A 422 3.35 21.02 0.80
N ILE A 423 2.01 20.96 0.74
CA ILE A 423 1.23 21.47 -0.40
C ILE A 423 1.47 22.97 -0.62
N THR A 424 1.47 23.77 0.45
CA THR A 424 1.79 25.21 0.36
C THR A 424 3.20 25.43 -0.19
N ARG A 425 4.19 24.65 0.25
CA ARG A 425 5.56 24.76 -0.26
C ARG A 425 5.71 24.30 -1.72
N ILE A 426 5.01 23.24 -2.12
CA ILE A 426 4.95 22.80 -3.52
C ILE A 426 4.38 23.91 -4.40
N HIS A 427 3.30 24.58 -3.96
CA HIS A 427 2.76 25.74 -4.68
C HIS A 427 3.81 26.87 -4.81
N GLN A 428 4.58 27.16 -3.76
CA GLN A 428 5.63 28.18 -3.75
C GLN A 428 6.82 27.87 -4.66
N LEU A 429 7.08 26.59 -5.00
CA LEU A 429 8.06 26.24 -6.04
C LEU A 429 7.66 26.76 -7.43
N ALA A 430 6.40 27.18 -7.58
CA ALA A 430 5.84 27.73 -8.78
C ALA A 430 5.96 26.81 -10.00
N ALA A 431 6.02 25.48 -9.83
CA ALA A 431 6.11 24.50 -10.92
C ALA A 431 4.96 24.63 -11.93
N GLU A 432 5.15 24.12 -13.15
CA GLU A 432 4.15 24.12 -14.23
C GLU A 432 3.18 22.96 -14.15
N LYS A 433 3.60 21.85 -13.56
CA LYS A 433 2.79 20.63 -13.48
C LYS A 433 3.10 19.85 -12.20
N ILE A 434 2.08 19.22 -11.65
CA ILE A 434 2.20 18.28 -10.52
C ILE A 434 1.54 16.96 -10.92
N VAL A 435 2.22 15.84 -10.70
CA VAL A 435 1.62 14.49 -10.78
C VAL A 435 1.61 13.89 -9.39
N TYR A 436 0.42 13.64 -8.86
CA TYR A 436 0.19 13.08 -7.53
C TYR A 436 -0.23 11.61 -7.67
N VAL A 437 0.58 10.70 -7.11
CA VAL A 437 0.25 9.27 -6.94
C VAL A 437 -0.30 9.05 -5.53
N SER A 438 -1.42 8.36 -5.38
CA SER A 438 -2.01 8.11 -4.06
C SER A 438 -2.78 6.81 -3.92
N CYS A 439 -2.47 6.09 -2.84
CA CYS A 439 -3.16 4.86 -2.42
C CYS A 439 -4.31 5.09 -1.41
N ASP A 440 -4.55 6.33 -0.97
CA ASP A 440 -5.58 6.68 0.02
C ASP A 440 -6.45 7.86 -0.48
N PRO A 441 -7.71 7.61 -0.87
CA PRO A 441 -8.55 8.64 -1.47
C PRO A 441 -8.94 9.77 -0.50
N ALA A 442 -8.91 9.52 0.82
CA ALA A 442 -9.34 10.52 1.80
C ALA A 442 -8.28 11.60 2.02
N SER A 443 -7.03 11.20 2.22
CA SER A 443 -5.89 12.10 2.29
C SER A 443 -5.62 12.79 0.96
N PHE A 444 -5.74 12.07 -0.16
CA PHE A 444 -5.69 12.65 -1.51
C PHE A 444 -6.74 13.75 -1.71
N ALA A 445 -8.01 13.49 -1.37
CA ALA A 445 -9.07 14.49 -1.52
C ALA A 445 -8.82 15.75 -0.66
N ARG A 446 -8.28 15.57 0.55
CA ARG A 446 -7.92 16.67 1.45
C ARG A 446 -6.77 17.51 0.88
N ASP A 447 -5.74 16.85 0.36
CA ASP A 447 -4.58 17.53 -0.21
C ASP A 447 -4.93 18.24 -1.53
N THR A 448 -5.77 17.62 -2.36
CA THR A 448 -6.34 18.20 -3.58
C THR A 448 -7.11 19.47 -3.27
N LYS A 449 -7.93 19.48 -2.20
CA LYS A 449 -8.62 20.70 -1.77
C LYS A 449 -7.63 21.84 -1.50
N TRP A 450 -6.51 21.56 -0.85
CA TRP A 450 -5.50 22.59 -0.60
C TRP A 450 -4.80 23.02 -1.89
N LEU A 451 -4.54 22.13 -2.84
CA LEU A 451 -4.02 22.53 -4.16
C LEU A 451 -4.99 23.49 -4.87
N VAL A 452 -6.29 23.18 -4.86
CA VAL A 452 -7.33 24.04 -5.44
C VAL A 452 -7.42 25.40 -4.72
N GLU A 453 -7.31 25.43 -3.39
CA GLU A 453 -7.23 26.68 -2.62
C GLU A 453 -6.04 27.56 -3.07
N HIS A 454 -4.96 26.98 -3.58
CA HIS A 454 -3.80 27.70 -4.14
C HIS A 454 -3.89 27.92 -5.66
N GLY A 455 -5.05 27.69 -6.29
CA GLY A 455 -5.29 27.96 -7.71
C GLY A 455 -4.81 26.89 -8.68
N TRP A 456 -4.61 25.65 -8.23
CA TRP A 456 -4.38 24.49 -9.10
C TRP A 456 -5.70 23.84 -9.50
N GLU A 457 -5.74 23.24 -10.69
CA GLU A 457 -6.88 22.48 -11.21
C GLU A 457 -6.45 21.06 -11.55
N ILE A 458 -7.35 20.08 -11.35
CA ILE A 458 -7.16 18.72 -11.88
C ILE A 458 -7.25 18.80 -13.41
N GLU A 459 -6.22 18.32 -14.08
CA GLU A 459 -6.20 18.16 -15.53
C GLU A 459 -6.75 16.79 -15.94
N ASP A 460 -6.25 15.72 -15.30
CA ASP A 460 -6.71 14.35 -15.49
C ASP A 460 -6.55 13.55 -14.20
N SER A 461 -7.39 12.52 -14.02
CA SER A 461 -7.30 11.58 -12.89
C SER A 461 -7.71 10.19 -13.33
N THR A 462 -6.79 9.24 -13.16
CA THR A 462 -7.02 7.82 -13.46
C THR A 462 -6.76 6.99 -12.20
N ILE A 463 -7.64 6.02 -11.96
CA ILE A 463 -7.52 5.04 -10.88
C ILE A 463 -7.01 3.72 -11.46
N TYR A 464 -5.94 3.20 -10.89
CA TYR A 464 -5.39 1.89 -11.23
C TYR A 464 -5.79 0.87 -10.15
N ASP A 465 -6.44 -0.19 -10.59
CA ASP A 465 -6.85 -1.32 -9.75
C ASP A 465 -5.67 -2.27 -9.50
N LEU A 466 -4.65 -1.76 -8.81
CA LEU A 466 -3.43 -2.51 -8.43
C LEU A 466 -3.64 -3.41 -7.19
N PHE A 467 -4.88 -3.53 -6.71
CA PHE A 467 -5.22 -4.31 -5.52
C PHE A 467 -6.59 -4.96 -5.67
N PRO A 468 -6.80 -5.79 -6.71
CA PRO A 468 -8.06 -6.50 -6.88
C PRO A 468 -8.34 -7.39 -5.67
N ASP A 469 -9.64 -7.65 -5.42
CA ASP A 469 -10.18 -8.27 -4.21
C ASP A 469 -9.99 -7.49 -2.91
N THR A 470 -9.47 -6.26 -2.97
CA THR A 470 -9.39 -5.33 -1.83
C THR A 470 -10.10 -4.00 -2.14
N TYR A 471 -10.36 -3.21 -1.11
CA TYR A 471 -10.90 -1.85 -1.28
C TYR A 471 -9.83 -0.81 -1.66
N HIS A 472 -8.54 -1.19 -1.65
CA HIS A 472 -7.47 -0.27 -2.01
C HIS A 472 -7.54 0.10 -3.49
N MET A 473 -7.16 1.33 -3.79
CA MET A 473 -7.11 1.87 -5.14
C MET A 473 -5.89 2.78 -5.21
N GLU A 474 -5.19 2.76 -6.34
CA GLU A 474 -4.09 3.67 -6.61
C GLU A 474 -4.59 4.73 -7.58
N THR A 475 -4.26 5.99 -7.36
CA THR A 475 -4.69 7.11 -8.22
C THR A 475 -3.49 7.85 -8.74
N VAL A 476 -3.49 8.18 -10.04
CA VAL A 476 -2.51 9.08 -10.65
C VAL A 476 -3.29 10.27 -11.16
N THR A 477 -2.99 11.45 -10.61
CA THR A 477 -3.71 12.69 -10.94
C THR A 477 -2.73 13.78 -11.34
N THR A 478 -2.99 14.38 -12.50
CA THR A 478 -2.23 15.52 -13.01
C THR A 478 -2.92 16.82 -12.60
N PHE A 479 -2.15 17.78 -12.13
CA PHE A 479 -2.60 19.12 -11.83
C PHE A 479 -1.83 20.13 -12.66
N ARG A 480 -2.57 21.15 -13.13
CA ARG A 480 -2.02 22.32 -13.80
C ARG A 480 -2.45 23.61 -13.07
N PRO A 481 -1.67 24.69 -13.17
CA PRO A 481 -2.12 26.00 -12.73
C PRO A 481 -3.40 26.42 -13.46
N SER A 482 -4.37 26.98 -12.71
CA SER A 482 -5.53 27.66 -13.30
C SER A 482 -5.08 28.82 -14.20
N ALA A 483 -5.96 29.28 -15.09
CA ALA A 483 -5.67 30.45 -15.92
C ALA A 483 -5.31 31.68 -15.05
N THR A 484 -6.04 31.87 -13.94
CA THR A 484 -5.81 32.94 -12.96
C THR A 484 -4.44 32.83 -12.31
N LEU A 485 -4.03 31.63 -11.88
CA LEU A 485 -2.71 31.42 -11.26
C LEU A 485 -1.56 31.64 -12.26
N ARG A 486 -1.77 31.34 -13.55
CA ARG A 486 -0.77 31.65 -14.60
C ARG A 486 -0.61 33.15 -14.77
N GLN A 487 -1.72 33.88 -14.91
CA GLN A 487 -1.69 35.34 -15.05
C GLN A 487 -1.02 36.04 -13.86
N SER A 488 -1.25 35.56 -12.62
CA SER A 488 -0.59 36.16 -11.45
C SER A 488 0.92 35.92 -11.44
N ARG A 489 1.39 34.77 -11.94
CA ARG A 489 2.83 34.44 -12.04
C ARG A 489 3.54 35.20 -13.14
N ASP A 490 2.86 35.49 -14.25
CA ASP A 490 3.44 36.28 -15.36
C ASP A 490 3.52 37.79 -15.03
N SER A 491 2.85 38.23 -13.96
CA SER A 491 2.78 39.63 -13.53
C SER A 491 3.79 39.99 -12.43
N GLU A 492 4.50 39.00 -11.85
CA GLU A 492 5.56 39.13 -10.85
C GLU A 492 6.95 38.95 -11.49
#